data_AF-A0A964N926-F1
#
_entry.id   AF-A0A964N926-F1
#
_cell.length_a   1.000
_cell.length_b   1.000
_cell.length_c   1.000
_cell.angle_alpha   90.00
_cell.angle_beta   90.00
_cell.angle_gamma   90.00
#
_symmetry.space_group_name_H-M   'P 1'
#
loop_
_entity.id
_entity.type
_entity.pdbx_description
1 polymer ?
#
loop_
_entity_poly.entity_id
_entity_poly.type
_entity_poly.pdbx_seq_one_letter_code
_entity_poly.pdbx_strand_id
1 'polypeptide(L)'
;MGRLPDNGNTLLPAQHDDRLRRSLQVGDESSCAPHHASGERERPELHDLVVQARRRHRATKQRALVTTRDQRPTPGTAGEIGGHHRQSPLTSLRRRLHREEGFGLIELLIAMTVLNIGILAVFTGLSSGFAALNRASATSSGAALADAQMEKFRALTFPAICLNNATTDAVRTAGSPAGTAVATCATADPALVALRTPVTGPDNAQYRVDTYVVWDCAMGTLSTASPYSTSAPGCETESVEQAAAIKLVRITVRDTVTTSKVYATEDSAFDETTGT
;
A
#
# COMPACT_ATOMS: atom_id res chain seq x y z
N MET A 1 57.74 31.01 36.44
CA MET A 1 58.42 32.14 35.76
C MET A 1 58.47 31.84 34.27
N GLY A 2 57.97 32.75 33.41
CA GLY A 2 58.09 32.68 31.93
C GLY A 2 56.75 32.40 31.22
N ARG A 3 55.79 33.33 31.17
CA ARG A 3 55.61 34.49 30.26
C ARG A 3 54.84 34.12 28.96
N LEU A 4 53.55 34.49 28.94
CA LEU A 4 52.69 34.61 27.74
C LEU A 4 53.20 35.73 26.80
N PRO A 5 52.76 35.70 25.54
CA PRO A 5 52.28 36.93 24.91
C PRO A 5 50.86 36.85 24.33
N ASP A 6 50.21 37.99 24.47
CA ASP A 6 48.87 38.43 24.08
C ASP A 6 48.78 38.95 22.62
N ASN A 7 47.58 38.80 22.06
CA ASN A 7 46.73 39.77 21.32
C ASN A 7 47.18 40.52 20.05
N GLY A 8 46.28 40.47 19.06
CA GLY A 8 46.08 41.46 17.99
C GLY A 8 44.94 40.99 17.06
N ASN A 9 43.66 41.16 17.39
CA ASN A 9 42.83 42.36 17.20
C ASN A 9 42.91 42.95 15.77
N THR A 10 41.93 42.62 14.92
CA THR A 10 41.59 43.43 13.74
C THR A 10 40.07 43.64 13.70
N LEU A 11 39.67 44.85 14.11
CA LEU A 11 38.31 45.38 14.08
C LEU A 11 38.10 46.20 12.79
N LEU A 12 37.02 45.89 12.05
CA LEU A 12 36.05 46.80 11.38
C LEU A 12 36.53 47.76 10.25
N PRO A 13 35.67 48.15 9.26
CA PRO A 13 34.32 48.68 9.49
C PRO A 13 33.18 48.28 8.53
N ALA A 14 31.99 48.71 8.95
CA ALA A 14 30.70 48.66 8.28
C ALA A 14 30.48 49.81 7.28
N GLN A 15 29.79 49.54 6.17
CA GLN A 15 28.95 50.45 5.34
C GLN A 15 27.93 49.53 4.65
N HIS A 16 26.60 49.59 4.78
CA HIS A 16 25.57 50.64 4.72
C HIS A 16 25.23 51.12 3.29
N ASP A 17 24.14 50.58 2.73
CA ASP A 17 23.17 51.17 1.76
C ASP A 17 22.20 50.03 1.38
N ASP A 18 20.90 50.00 1.66
CA ASP A 18 19.83 51.00 1.76
C ASP A 18 19.43 51.70 0.45
N ARG A 19 18.94 50.92 -0.52
CA ARG A 19 18.06 51.43 -1.60
C ARG A 19 17.27 50.28 -2.22
N LEU A 20 16.00 50.16 -1.83
CA LEU A 20 14.83 50.05 -2.72
C LEU A 20 13.57 49.65 -1.92
N ARG A 21 13.04 50.63 -1.17
CA ARG A 21 11.61 50.74 -0.86
C ARG A 21 11.03 51.85 -1.73
N ARG A 22 10.13 51.51 -2.67
CA ARG A 22 8.94 52.28 -3.06
C ARG A 22 8.25 51.62 -4.26
N SER A 23 7.12 50.98 -4.02
CA SER A 23 5.88 51.47 -4.61
C SER A 23 4.69 51.02 -3.76
N LEU A 24 4.09 52.02 -3.13
CA LEU A 24 2.78 52.05 -2.51
C LEU A 24 1.72 52.22 -3.62
N GLN A 25 0.60 51.52 -3.48
CA GLN A 25 -0.79 51.91 -3.81
C GLN A 25 -1.64 50.67 -3.49
N VAL A 26 -2.42 50.57 -2.40
CA VAL A 26 -3.57 51.39 -1.97
C VAL A 26 -4.46 51.79 -3.15
N GLY A 27 -5.57 51.06 -3.25
CA GLY A 27 -6.71 51.32 -4.12
C GLY A 27 -7.88 50.47 -3.63
N ASP A 28 -8.55 50.95 -2.58
CA ASP A 28 -9.97 50.68 -2.37
C ASP A 28 -10.73 51.28 -3.56
N GLU A 29 -11.56 50.51 -4.24
CA GLU A 29 -12.79 51.04 -4.85
C GLU A 29 -13.80 49.92 -5.15
N SER A 30 -14.94 50.05 -4.48
CA SER A 30 -16.20 49.37 -4.72
C SER A 30 -16.72 49.64 -6.14
N SER A 31 -17.13 48.60 -6.87
CA SER A 31 -18.16 48.75 -7.91
C SER A 31 -18.91 47.45 -8.15
N CYS A 32 -20.19 47.46 -7.77
CA CYS A 32 -21.22 46.57 -8.28
C CYS A 32 -21.34 46.68 -9.81
N ALA A 33 -21.40 45.56 -10.52
CA ALA A 33 -22.42 45.25 -11.55
C ALA A 33 -22.09 43.94 -12.31
N PRO A 34 -23.11 43.23 -12.81
CA PRO A 34 -23.05 41.80 -13.13
C PRO A 34 -22.82 41.57 -14.62
N HIS A 35 -22.06 40.53 -15.02
CA HIS A 35 -22.22 39.97 -16.36
C HIS A 35 -21.73 38.51 -16.48
N HIS A 36 -22.64 37.70 -17.02
CA HIS A 36 -22.45 36.50 -17.82
C HIS A 36 -22.07 35.17 -17.17
N ALA A 37 -23.15 34.45 -16.84
CA ALA A 37 -23.28 33.03 -17.08
C ALA A 37 -22.72 32.59 -18.45
N SER A 38 -21.88 31.55 -18.44
CA SER A 38 -22.03 30.34 -19.26
C SER A 38 -20.76 29.48 -19.21
N GLY A 39 -20.92 28.20 -18.82
CA GLY A 39 -20.00 27.14 -19.24
C GLY A 39 -19.21 26.42 -18.15
N GLU A 40 -19.84 26.02 -17.04
CA GLU A 40 -19.31 24.93 -16.21
C GLU A 40 -19.29 23.63 -17.02
N ARG A 41 -18.11 23.28 -17.55
CA ARG A 41 -17.80 21.88 -17.86
C ARG A 41 -17.41 21.22 -16.54
N GLU A 42 -18.39 20.59 -15.90
CA GLU A 42 -18.19 19.63 -14.83
C GLU A 42 -17.08 18.65 -15.24
N ARG A 43 -15.92 18.76 -14.58
CA ARG A 43 -14.93 17.70 -14.58
C ARG A 43 -15.46 16.61 -13.65
N PRO A 44 -15.73 15.39 -14.14
CA PRO A 44 -16.17 14.31 -13.26
C PRO A 44 -15.07 14.04 -12.23
N GLU A 45 -15.45 14.11 -10.96
CA GLU A 45 -14.58 13.80 -9.84
C GLU A 45 -13.95 12.42 -10.03
N LEU A 46 -12.62 12.37 -9.86
CA LEU A 46 -11.82 11.14 -9.96
C LEU A 46 -12.30 10.02 -9.01
N HIS A 47 -13.12 10.37 -8.02
CA HIS A 47 -13.66 9.44 -7.04
C HIS A 47 -14.73 8.49 -7.62
N ASP A 48 -15.47 8.91 -8.65
CA ASP A 48 -16.53 8.09 -9.26
C ASP A 48 -15.99 7.02 -10.22
N LEU A 49 -14.84 7.27 -10.86
CA LEU A 49 -14.20 6.31 -11.78
C LEU A 49 -13.68 5.06 -11.07
N VAL A 50 -13.20 5.17 -9.82
CA VAL A 50 -12.71 4.03 -9.04
C VAL A 50 -13.87 3.16 -8.54
N VAL A 51 -15.02 3.76 -8.20
CA VAL A 51 -16.22 3.02 -7.80
C VAL A 51 -16.85 2.31 -9.01
N GLN A 52 -16.84 2.93 -10.20
CA GLN A 52 -17.37 2.32 -11.42
C GLN A 52 -16.51 1.14 -11.92
N ALA A 53 -15.19 1.20 -11.76
CA ALA A 53 -14.27 0.10 -12.11
C ALA A 53 -14.48 -1.14 -11.22
N ARG A 54 -14.75 -0.97 -9.91
CA ARG A 54 -15.03 -2.09 -9.00
C ARG A 54 -16.37 -2.80 -9.28
N ARG A 55 -17.38 -2.09 -9.82
CA ARG A 55 -18.67 -2.70 -10.19
C ARG A 55 -18.57 -3.61 -11.42
N ARG A 56 -17.70 -3.28 -12.40
CA ARG A 56 -17.53 -4.12 -13.61
C ARG A 56 -16.85 -5.46 -13.32
N HIS A 57 -15.96 -5.54 -12.32
CA HIS A 57 -15.33 -6.81 -11.94
C HIS A 57 -16.21 -7.75 -11.11
N ARG A 58 -17.22 -7.22 -10.38
CA ARG A 58 -18.21 -8.08 -9.69
C ARG A 58 -19.26 -8.66 -10.63
N ALA A 59 -19.63 -7.95 -11.70
CA ALA A 59 -20.60 -8.43 -12.68
C ALA A 59 -20.09 -9.62 -13.53
N THR A 60 -18.76 -9.76 -13.71
CA THR A 60 -18.20 -10.89 -14.49
C THR A 60 -18.00 -12.16 -13.65
N LYS A 61 -17.80 -12.06 -12.33
CA LYS A 61 -17.61 -13.24 -11.46
C LYS A 61 -18.91 -13.88 -10.97
N GLN A 62 -20.04 -13.18 -10.97
CA GLN A 62 -21.33 -13.75 -10.58
C GLN A 62 -22.09 -14.45 -11.72
N ARG A 63 -21.53 -14.50 -12.93
CA ARG A 63 -22.15 -15.20 -14.08
C ARG A 63 -21.62 -16.62 -14.33
N ALA A 64 -20.73 -17.13 -13.47
CA ALA A 64 -20.15 -18.46 -13.59
C ALA A 64 -20.58 -19.45 -12.49
N LEU A 65 -21.51 -19.05 -11.61
CA LEU A 65 -22.07 -19.91 -10.58
C LEU A 65 -23.59 -19.77 -10.65
N VAL A 66 -24.33 -20.88 -10.66
CA VAL A 66 -25.80 -20.97 -10.75
C VAL A 66 -26.37 -21.10 -12.19
N THR A 67 -26.11 -22.23 -12.83
CA THR A 67 -27.06 -22.90 -13.76
C THR A 67 -26.80 -24.41 -13.81
N THR A 68 -26.90 -25.08 -12.66
CA THR A 68 -27.13 -26.53 -12.60
C THR A 68 -28.26 -26.79 -11.62
N ARG A 69 -29.46 -26.33 -11.99
CA ARG A 69 -30.70 -26.66 -11.30
C ARG A 69 -31.41 -27.74 -12.11
N ASP A 70 -31.12 -28.97 -11.71
CA ASP A 70 -32.13 -29.98 -11.37
C ASP A 70 -33.35 -30.04 -12.30
N GLN A 71 -33.22 -30.76 -13.41
CA GLN A 71 -34.37 -31.32 -14.11
C GLN A 71 -34.64 -32.71 -13.55
N ARG A 72 -35.53 -32.77 -12.55
CA ARG A 72 -36.24 -34.01 -12.21
C ARG A 72 -37.24 -34.34 -13.33
N PRO A 73 -37.17 -35.53 -13.95
CA PRO A 73 -38.27 -36.03 -14.77
C PRO A 73 -39.43 -36.49 -13.86
N THR A 74 -40.62 -36.00 -14.16
CA THR A 74 -41.89 -36.39 -13.53
C THR A 74 -42.30 -37.82 -13.92
N PRO A 75 -42.85 -38.62 -12.99
CA PRO A 75 -43.48 -39.90 -13.31
C PRO A 75 -44.99 -39.73 -13.57
N GLY A 76 -45.40 -40.11 -14.77
CA GLY A 76 -46.79 -40.29 -15.23
C GLY A 76 -46.69 -40.74 -16.69
N THR A 77 -47.38 -41.76 -17.20
CA THR A 77 -48.73 -42.23 -16.88
C THR A 77 -48.88 -43.66 -17.44
N ALA A 78 -49.80 -44.42 -16.88
CA ALA A 78 -50.19 -45.77 -17.27
C ALA A 78 -50.92 -45.87 -18.63
N GLY A 79 -50.96 -47.11 -19.16
CA GLY A 79 -51.69 -47.54 -20.37
C GLY A 79 -50.78 -47.61 -21.59
N GLU A 80 -50.76 -48.62 -22.46
CA GLU A 80 -51.75 -49.65 -22.81
C GLU A 80 -51.04 -50.67 -23.72
N ILE A 81 -51.52 -51.92 -23.65
CA ILE A 81 -51.78 -52.82 -24.78
C ILE A 81 -50.60 -53.42 -25.56
N GLY A 82 -50.63 -54.75 -25.61
CA GLY A 82 -49.72 -55.61 -26.34
C GLY A 82 -49.76 -55.40 -27.85
N GLY A 83 -48.61 -55.67 -28.46
CA GLY A 83 -48.45 -55.73 -29.90
C GLY A 83 -47.19 -56.51 -30.23
N HIS A 84 -47.38 -57.73 -30.77
CA HIS A 84 -46.33 -58.54 -31.36
C HIS A 84 -45.63 -57.77 -32.48
N HIS A 85 -44.55 -57.07 -32.17
CA HIS A 85 -43.74 -56.38 -33.15
C HIS A 85 -42.61 -57.28 -33.65
N ARG A 86 -42.84 -57.82 -34.84
CA ARG A 86 -41.83 -58.25 -35.81
C ARG A 86 -40.56 -57.42 -35.64
N GLN A 87 -39.48 -58.09 -35.27
CA GLN A 87 -38.14 -57.54 -35.24
C GLN A 87 -37.81 -57.01 -36.64
N SER A 88 -37.93 -55.69 -36.80
CA SER A 88 -37.53 -55.01 -38.02
C SER A 88 -35.99 -55.09 -38.11
N PRO A 89 -35.43 -55.49 -39.26
CA PRO A 89 -33.99 -55.73 -39.45
C PRO A 89 -33.11 -54.47 -39.29
N LEU A 90 -33.72 -53.30 -39.06
CA LEU A 90 -33.04 -52.03 -38.80
C LEU A 90 -32.32 -51.99 -37.43
N THR A 91 -32.71 -52.84 -36.47
CA THR A 91 -32.00 -52.98 -35.17
C THR A 91 -30.66 -53.71 -35.31
N SER A 92 -30.51 -54.58 -36.31
CA SER A 92 -29.26 -55.29 -36.62
C SER A 92 -28.21 -54.37 -37.27
N LEU A 93 -28.64 -53.44 -38.12
CA LEU A 93 -27.75 -52.42 -38.71
C LEU A 93 -27.21 -51.43 -37.68
N ARG A 94 -28.03 -51.05 -36.69
CA ARG A 94 -27.58 -50.23 -35.54
C ARG A 94 -26.53 -50.94 -34.68
N ARG A 95 -26.60 -52.28 -34.58
CA ARG A 95 -25.62 -53.11 -33.85
C ARG A 95 -24.32 -53.32 -34.63
N ARG A 96 -24.34 -53.20 -35.97
CA ARG A 96 -23.15 -53.25 -36.83
C ARG A 96 -22.43 -51.90 -36.96
N LEU A 97 -23.13 -50.77 -36.86
CA LEU A 97 -22.51 -49.45 -36.66
C LEU A 97 -21.84 -49.30 -35.27
N HIS A 98 -22.11 -50.24 -34.36
CA HIS A 98 -21.50 -50.37 -33.03
C HIS A 98 -20.34 -51.38 -32.99
N ARG A 99 -19.85 -51.85 -34.14
CA ARG A 99 -18.56 -52.57 -34.23
C ARG A 99 -17.45 -51.53 -34.32
N GLU A 100 -16.69 -51.42 -33.24
CA GLU A 100 -15.75 -50.35 -32.89
C GLU A 100 -14.45 -50.26 -33.73
N GLU A 101 -14.44 -50.69 -34.98
CA GLU A 101 -13.19 -50.78 -35.78
C GLU A 101 -12.71 -49.45 -36.41
N GLY A 102 -13.43 -48.33 -36.22
CA GLY A 102 -13.05 -47.04 -36.84
C GLY A 102 -13.11 -45.80 -35.94
N PHE A 103 -13.73 -45.88 -34.75
CA PHE A 103 -13.90 -44.72 -33.87
C PHE A 103 -12.70 -44.48 -32.95
N GLY A 104 -11.91 -45.53 -32.67
CA GLY A 104 -10.77 -45.45 -31.75
C GLY A 104 -9.62 -44.53 -32.20
N LEU A 105 -9.40 -44.35 -33.52
CA LEU A 105 -8.31 -43.50 -34.03
C LEU A 105 -8.64 -42.01 -33.90
N ILE A 106 -9.88 -41.61 -34.20
CA ILE A 106 -10.35 -40.25 -34.01
C ILE A 106 -10.44 -39.93 -32.52
N GLU A 107 -10.90 -40.88 -31.70
CA GLU A 107 -10.98 -40.72 -30.26
C GLU A 107 -9.60 -40.56 -29.62
N LEU A 108 -8.59 -41.33 -30.07
CA LEU A 108 -7.21 -41.17 -29.63
C LEU A 108 -6.63 -39.81 -30.03
N LEU A 109 -6.93 -39.34 -31.25
CA LEU A 109 -6.48 -38.02 -31.72
C LEU A 109 -7.13 -36.89 -30.90
N ILE A 110 -8.43 -36.98 -30.62
CA ILE A 110 -9.14 -36.02 -29.76
C ILE A 110 -8.57 -36.09 -28.34
N ALA A 111 -8.35 -37.28 -27.79
CA ALA A 111 -7.77 -37.45 -26.45
C ALA A 111 -6.38 -36.81 -26.35
N MET A 112 -5.50 -37.02 -27.34
CA MET A 112 -4.16 -36.43 -27.35
C MET A 112 -4.21 -34.90 -27.45
N THR A 113 -5.11 -34.34 -28.25
CA THR A 113 -5.27 -32.87 -28.35
C THR A 113 -5.81 -32.25 -27.07
N VAL A 114 -6.84 -32.84 -26.45
CA VAL A 114 -7.38 -32.39 -25.16
C VAL A 114 -6.33 -32.52 -24.06
N LEU A 115 -5.58 -33.61 -24.04
CA LEU A 115 -4.46 -33.81 -23.11
C LEU A 115 -3.41 -32.71 -23.25
N ASN A 116 -3.00 -32.39 -24.48
CA ASN A 116 -2.03 -31.31 -24.75
C ASN A 116 -2.55 -29.95 -24.25
N ILE A 117 -3.83 -29.64 -24.47
CA ILE A 117 -4.46 -28.42 -23.96
C ILE A 117 -4.45 -28.41 -22.42
N GLY A 118 -4.75 -29.56 -21.79
CA GLY A 118 -4.71 -29.73 -20.34
C GLY A 118 -3.32 -29.46 -19.74
N ILE A 119 -2.26 -29.99 -20.35
CA ILE A 119 -0.88 -29.79 -19.87
C ILE A 119 -0.47 -28.31 -19.98
N LEU A 120 -0.82 -27.64 -21.08
CA LEU A 120 -0.55 -26.20 -21.26
C LEU A 120 -1.29 -25.35 -20.22
N ALA A 121 -2.54 -25.72 -19.90
CA ALA A 121 -3.31 -25.04 -18.85
C ALA A 121 -2.66 -25.20 -17.47
N VAL A 122 -2.16 -26.39 -17.12
CA VAL A 122 -1.47 -26.60 -15.84
C VAL A 122 -0.15 -25.84 -15.77
N PHE A 123 0.64 -25.83 -16.85
CA PHE A 123 1.90 -25.09 -16.90
C PHE A 123 1.72 -23.59 -16.68
N THR A 124 0.72 -22.98 -17.34
CA THR A 124 0.40 -21.56 -17.15
C THR A 124 -0.09 -21.28 -15.72
N GLY A 125 -0.89 -22.19 -15.14
CA GLY A 125 -1.30 -22.12 -13.74
C GLY A 125 -0.11 -22.10 -12.78
N LEU A 126 0.85 -23.02 -12.93
CA LEU A 126 2.04 -23.11 -12.09
C LEU A 126 2.91 -21.85 -12.16
N SER A 127 3.14 -21.31 -13.36
CA SER A 127 3.93 -20.08 -13.52
C SER A 127 3.32 -18.90 -12.75
N SER A 128 1.99 -18.77 -12.76
CA SER A 128 1.31 -17.72 -11.98
C SER A 128 1.39 -17.96 -10.48
N GLY A 129 1.36 -19.24 -10.05
CA GLY A 129 1.52 -19.65 -8.66
C GLY A 129 2.89 -19.27 -8.09
N PHE A 130 3.97 -19.51 -8.83
CA PHE A 130 5.32 -19.12 -8.41
C PHE A 130 5.47 -17.61 -8.21
N ALA A 131 4.92 -16.79 -9.11
CA ALA A 131 4.95 -15.34 -8.96
C ALA A 131 4.17 -14.87 -7.71
N ALA A 132 3.03 -15.49 -7.43
CA ALA A 132 2.25 -15.21 -6.23
C ALA A 132 3.00 -15.60 -4.94
N LEU A 133 3.63 -16.77 -4.92
CA LEU A 133 4.43 -17.25 -3.80
C LEU A 133 5.64 -16.34 -3.52
N ASN A 134 6.36 -15.90 -4.55
CA ASN A 134 7.48 -14.98 -4.40
C ASN A 134 7.03 -13.64 -3.80
N ARG A 135 5.87 -13.12 -4.23
CA ARG A 135 5.30 -11.89 -3.65
C ARG A 135 4.92 -12.09 -2.19
N ALA A 136 4.28 -13.22 -1.85
CA ALA A 136 3.88 -13.54 -0.49
C ALA A 136 5.10 -13.67 0.43
N SER A 137 6.17 -14.34 -0.03
CA SER A 137 7.44 -14.44 0.69
C SER A 137 8.02 -13.06 0.97
N ALA A 138 8.15 -12.21 -0.05
CA ALA A 138 8.73 -10.88 0.12
C ALA A 138 7.90 -9.98 1.06
N THR A 139 6.58 -10.08 1.03
CA THR A 139 5.69 -9.38 1.97
C THR A 139 5.84 -9.91 3.41
N SER A 140 5.93 -11.23 3.60
CA SER A 140 6.15 -11.83 4.93
C SER A 140 7.51 -11.44 5.52
N SER A 141 8.57 -11.47 4.71
CA SER A 141 9.90 -11.01 5.09
C SER A 141 9.90 -9.52 5.44
N GLY A 142 9.20 -8.71 4.64
CA GLY A 142 9.03 -7.28 4.90
C GLY A 142 8.31 -7.00 6.21
N ALA A 143 7.25 -7.75 6.53
CA ALA A 143 6.55 -7.64 7.81
C ALA A 143 7.45 -8.01 8.98
N ALA A 144 8.14 -9.15 8.91
CA ALA A 144 9.08 -9.55 9.97
C ALA A 144 10.19 -8.53 10.23
N LEU A 145 10.69 -7.84 9.19
CA LEU A 145 11.64 -6.75 9.34
C LEU A 145 11.03 -5.50 9.98
N ALA A 146 9.77 -5.18 9.66
CA ALA A 146 9.04 -4.07 10.26
C ALA A 146 8.79 -4.34 11.75
N ASP A 147 8.25 -5.52 12.09
CA ASP A 147 8.02 -5.97 13.47
C ASP A 147 9.32 -5.92 14.28
N ALA A 148 10.41 -6.51 13.76
CA ALA A 148 11.70 -6.53 14.45
C ALA A 148 12.27 -5.12 14.68
N GLN A 149 11.97 -4.17 13.80
CA GLN A 149 12.38 -2.79 13.96
C GLN A 149 11.46 -2.05 14.97
N MET A 150 10.15 -2.32 14.95
CA MET A 150 9.20 -1.76 15.90
C MET A 150 9.44 -2.25 17.33
N GLU A 151 9.83 -3.51 17.51
CA GLU A 151 10.20 -4.07 18.82
C GLU A 151 11.39 -3.35 19.45
N LYS A 152 12.32 -2.81 18.64
CA LYS A 152 13.40 -1.99 19.16
C LYS A 152 12.90 -0.66 19.70
N PHE A 153 11.90 -0.05 19.06
CA PHE A 153 11.26 1.16 19.58
C PHE A 153 10.44 0.88 20.84
N ARG A 154 9.78 -0.28 20.92
CA ARG A 154 9.09 -0.75 22.14
C ARG A 154 10.01 -0.98 23.33
N ALA A 155 11.28 -1.29 23.07
CA ALA A 155 12.28 -1.45 24.13
C ALA A 155 12.89 -0.13 24.62
N LEU A 156 12.54 1.02 24.04
CA LEU A 156 13.05 2.33 24.45
C LEU A 156 12.10 3.04 25.41
N THR A 157 12.68 3.81 26.33
CA THR A 157 11.92 4.78 27.12
C THR A 157 11.41 5.90 26.21
N PHE A 158 10.28 6.50 26.57
CA PHE A 158 9.67 7.57 25.78
C PHE A 158 10.64 8.70 25.35
N PRO A 159 11.51 9.27 26.23
CA PRO A 159 12.47 10.30 25.82
C PRO A 159 13.54 9.77 24.85
N ALA A 160 13.83 8.47 24.85
CA ALA A 160 14.81 7.85 23.95
C ALA A 160 14.25 7.52 22.55
N ILE A 161 12.94 7.65 22.32
CA ILE A 161 12.33 7.44 20.99
C ILE A 161 12.61 8.65 20.10
N CYS A 162 13.48 8.48 19.12
CA CYS A 162 14.02 9.54 18.26
C CYS A 162 14.78 8.90 17.08
N LEU A 163 15.36 9.71 16.19
CA LEU A 163 16.26 9.22 15.15
C LEU A 163 17.60 9.96 15.18
N ASN A 164 18.67 9.22 14.92
CA ASN A 164 20.06 9.72 14.96
C ASN A 164 20.39 10.65 13.80
N ASN A 165 19.69 10.50 12.67
CA ASN A 165 19.84 11.34 11.50
C ASN A 165 18.48 11.59 10.83
N ALA A 166 18.19 12.84 10.49
CA ALA A 166 17.06 13.17 9.64
C ALA A 166 17.49 13.03 8.16
N THR A 167 17.63 11.81 7.65
CA THR A 167 17.69 11.63 6.19
C THR A 167 16.30 11.84 5.62
N THR A 168 16.10 12.94 4.90
CA THR A 168 14.84 13.25 4.22
C THR A 168 14.70 12.37 2.99
N ASP A 169 13.77 11.42 3.03
CA ASP A 169 13.36 10.67 1.85
C ASP A 169 12.54 11.60 0.94
N ALA A 170 13.17 12.15 -0.10
CA ALA A 170 12.55 13.11 -1.03
C ALA A 170 11.28 12.57 -1.73
N VAL A 171 11.05 11.25 -1.69
CA VAL A 171 9.92 10.55 -2.33
C VAL A 171 8.59 10.78 -1.59
N ARG A 172 8.58 11.22 -0.32
CA ARG A 172 7.33 11.54 0.41
C ARG A 172 7.07 13.05 0.45
N THR A 173 6.26 13.54 -0.49
CA THR A 173 5.86 14.96 -0.55
C THR A 173 4.36 15.24 -0.35
N ALA A 174 3.50 14.24 -0.09
CA ALA A 174 2.08 14.52 0.22
C ALA A 174 1.39 13.39 1.01
N GLY A 175 0.78 13.73 2.15
CA GLY A 175 -0.28 12.92 2.79
C GLY A 175 0.14 11.82 3.78
N SER A 176 1.41 11.47 3.90
CA SER A 176 1.96 10.88 5.14
C SER A 176 2.55 12.03 5.95
N PRO A 177 2.58 11.97 7.30
CA PRO A 177 3.35 12.95 8.05
C PRO A 177 4.75 12.93 7.44
N ALA A 178 5.14 14.03 6.81
CA ALA A 178 6.37 14.16 6.04
C ALA A 178 7.52 14.26 7.05
N GLY A 179 7.71 13.19 7.81
CA GLY A 179 8.54 13.08 8.99
C GLY A 179 9.96 13.48 8.72
N THR A 180 10.29 14.75 8.96
CA THR A 180 11.65 15.09 9.32
C THR A 180 11.80 14.57 10.75
N ALA A 181 12.79 13.71 10.99
CA ALA A 181 12.97 13.09 12.29
C ALA A 181 12.95 14.13 13.42
N VAL A 182 12.34 13.78 14.55
CA VAL A 182 12.67 14.37 15.85
C VAL A 182 14.18 14.17 16.05
N ALA A 183 14.95 15.21 15.77
CA ALA A 183 16.39 15.11 15.62
C ALA A 183 17.09 14.93 16.98
N THR A 184 18.13 14.11 16.97
CA THR A 184 19.20 13.98 17.99
C THR A 184 18.82 13.29 19.30
N CYS A 185 18.73 11.96 19.26
CA CYS A 185 19.34 11.23 20.37
C CYS A 185 20.83 11.11 20.16
N ALA A 186 21.59 11.16 21.25
CA ALA A 186 23.02 10.92 21.26
C ALA A 186 23.38 9.41 21.17
N THR A 187 22.42 8.54 20.85
CA THR A 187 22.65 7.09 20.89
C THR A 187 23.29 6.62 19.59
N ALA A 188 24.25 5.70 19.67
CA ALA A 188 24.95 5.17 18.50
C ALA A 188 24.25 3.93 17.89
N ASP A 189 23.04 3.58 18.34
CA ASP A 189 22.33 2.39 17.88
C ASP A 189 22.00 2.50 16.38
N PRO A 190 22.55 1.62 15.52
CA PRO A 190 22.27 1.62 14.09
C PRO A 190 20.80 1.33 13.76
N ALA A 191 20.01 0.84 14.72
CA ALA A 191 18.57 0.69 14.57
C ALA A 191 17.84 2.04 14.53
N LEU A 192 18.34 3.09 15.18
CA LEU A 192 17.67 4.40 15.23
C LEU A 192 18.06 5.33 14.07
N VAL A 193 18.63 4.75 13.03
CA VAL A 193 18.91 5.46 11.77
C VAL A 193 17.60 5.53 10.98
N ALA A 194 17.23 6.71 10.49
CA ALA A 194 15.98 6.91 9.76
C ALA A 194 15.88 6.06 8.49
N LEU A 195 17.02 5.77 7.86
CA LEU A 195 17.12 4.97 6.66
C LEU A 195 18.17 3.88 6.83
N ARG A 196 17.76 2.61 6.68
CA ARG A 196 18.67 1.46 6.63
C ARG A 196 18.56 0.80 5.26
N THR A 197 19.66 0.78 4.51
CA THR A 197 19.74 0.14 3.20
C THR A 197 21.18 -0.27 2.89
N PRO A 198 21.44 -1.51 2.44
CA PRO A 198 20.49 -2.62 2.36
C PRO A 198 20.30 -3.33 3.73
N VAL A 199 19.14 -3.95 3.95
CA VAL A 199 18.85 -4.84 5.09
C VAL A 199 18.44 -6.20 4.55
N THR A 200 19.12 -7.26 4.96
CA THR A 200 18.82 -8.62 4.50
C THR A 200 17.64 -9.21 5.29
N GLY A 201 16.59 -9.62 4.58
CA GLY A 201 15.41 -10.25 5.17
C GLY A 201 15.57 -11.76 5.39
N PRO A 202 14.60 -12.42 6.05
CA PRO A 202 14.61 -13.88 6.28
C PRO A 202 14.69 -14.74 5.01
N ASP A 203 14.27 -14.20 3.85
CA ASP A 203 14.36 -14.84 2.54
C ASP A 203 15.68 -14.58 1.81
N ASN A 204 16.68 -13.98 2.48
CA ASN A 204 17.96 -13.54 1.92
C ASN A 204 17.85 -12.45 0.83
N ALA A 205 16.67 -11.85 0.63
CA ALA A 205 16.54 -10.69 -0.24
C ALA A 205 16.99 -9.40 0.49
N GLN A 206 17.36 -8.38 -0.28
CA GLN A 206 17.78 -7.08 0.24
C GLN A 206 16.61 -6.08 0.22
N TYR A 207 16.39 -5.45 1.36
CA TYR A 207 15.32 -4.49 1.60
C TYR A 207 15.87 -3.13 1.99
N ARG A 208 15.02 -2.11 1.83
CA ARG A 208 15.20 -0.79 2.42
C ARG A 208 14.20 -0.65 3.55
N VAL A 209 14.66 -0.24 4.74
CA VAL A 209 13.81 0.02 5.90
C VAL A 209 13.85 1.53 6.19
N ASP A 210 12.71 2.18 6.04
CA ASP A 210 12.51 3.59 6.38
C ASP A 210 11.79 3.69 7.73
N THR A 211 12.31 4.52 8.61
CA THR A 211 11.73 4.80 9.92
C THR A 211 11.37 6.28 10.00
N TYR A 212 10.16 6.56 10.46
CA TYR A 212 9.67 7.91 10.69
C TYR A 212 9.19 8.02 12.14
N VAL A 213 9.57 9.10 12.81
CA VAL A 213 9.09 9.45 14.14
C VAL A 213 8.56 10.86 14.06
N VAL A 214 7.30 11.05 14.42
CA VAL A 214 6.64 12.35 14.42
C VAL A 214 5.90 12.57 15.72
N TRP A 215 5.83 13.83 16.15
CA TRP A 215 4.93 14.20 17.23
C TRP A 215 3.49 14.20 16.73
N ASP A 216 2.58 13.77 17.59
CA ASP A 216 1.14 13.92 17.43
C ASP A 216 0.51 14.20 18.80
N CYS A 217 -0.76 14.56 18.83
CA CYS A 217 -1.51 14.76 20.07
C CYS A 217 -2.52 13.63 20.23
N ALA A 218 -2.57 13.02 21.43
CA ALA A 218 -3.61 12.03 21.73
C ALA A 218 -5.02 12.62 21.57
N MET A 219 -5.15 13.92 21.86
CA MET A 219 -6.34 14.73 21.64
C MET A 219 -5.94 16.17 21.27
N GLY A 220 -6.72 16.81 20.40
CA GLY A 220 -6.49 18.20 20.00
C GLY A 220 -5.49 18.36 18.85
N THR A 221 -4.86 19.52 18.78
CA THR A 221 -3.90 19.88 17.73
C THR A 221 -2.54 20.24 18.31
N LEU A 222 -1.48 19.94 17.56
CA LEU A 222 -0.13 20.38 17.92
C LEU A 222 -0.08 21.92 17.93
N SER A 223 0.38 22.51 19.03
CA SER A 223 0.61 23.96 19.19
C SER A 223 1.63 24.53 18.21
N THR A 224 2.48 23.67 17.63
CA THR A 224 3.46 24.05 16.64
C THR A 224 3.08 23.50 15.27
N ALA A 225 3.17 24.35 14.24
CA ALA A 225 2.97 23.93 12.85
C ALA A 225 4.02 22.90 12.35
N SER A 226 5.11 22.69 13.09
CA SER A 226 6.17 21.74 12.76
C SER A 226 6.18 20.55 13.73
N PRO A 227 5.70 19.36 13.33
CA PRO A 227 5.72 18.15 14.18
C PRO A 227 7.12 17.53 14.36
N TYR A 228 8.18 18.29 14.05
CA TYR A 228 9.56 17.81 13.93
C TYR A 228 10.51 18.44 14.97
N SER A 229 9.98 19.08 16.02
CA SER A 229 10.80 19.65 17.09
C SER A 229 11.46 18.56 17.95
N THR A 230 12.63 18.85 18.48
CA THR A 230 13.36 17.98 19.43
C THR A 230 12.71 17.96 20.81
N SER A 231 12.09 19.08 21.20
CA SER A 231 11.24 19.18 22.39
C SER A 231 9.82 18.74 22.09
N ALA A 232 9.16 18.14 23.08
CA ALA A 232 7.73 17.83 23.01
C ALA A 232 6.93 19.11 22.70
N PRO A 233 6.15 19.15 21.61
CA PRO A 233 5.26 20.26 21.34
C PRO A 233 4.10 20.25 22.36
N GLY A 234 3.57 21.43 22.69
CA GLY A 234 2.32 21.49 23.44
C GLY A 234 1.17 20.95 22.59
N CYS A 235 0.19 20.32 23.23
CA CYS A 235 -1.08 19.99 22.60
C CYS A 235 -2.17 20.94 23.08
N GLU A 236 -2.83 21.59 22.13
CA GLU A 236 -3.93 22.51 22.39
C GLU A 236 -5.26 21.77 22.21
N THR A 237 -6.08 21.81 23.25
CA THR A 237 -7.48 21.40 23.21
C THR A 237 -8.34 22.65 23.34
N GLU A 238 -9.56 22.63 22.80
CA GLU A 238 -10.51 23.75 22.95
C GLU A 238 -10.92 23.99 24.42
N SER A 239 -10.52 23.10 25.35
CA SER A 239 -10.92 23.11 26.74
C SER A 239 -9.75 22.75 27.69
N VAL A 240 -8.88 23.71 28.02
CA VAL A 240 -7.92 23.89 29.16
C VAL A 240 -7.10 22.70 29.70
N GLU A 241 -7.46 21.45 29.50
CA GLU A 241 -6.65 20.28 29.79
C GLU A 241 -5.64 20.06 28.66
N GLN A 242 -4.36 20.27 28.97
CA GLN A 242 -3.26 19.96 28.07
C GLN A 242 -3.27 18.46 27.79
N ALA A 243 -3.55 18.08 26.55
CA ALA A 243 -3.40 16.69 26.12
C ALA A 243 -1.92 16.30 26.12
N ALA A 244 -1.64 15.02 26.38
CA ALA A 244 -0.27 14.50 26.29
C ALA A 244 0.15 14.43 24.81
N ALA A 245 1.38 14.90 24.54
CA ALA A 245 2.02 14.70 23.24
C ALA A 245 2.47 13.24 23.12
N ILE A 246 2.13 12.61 22.01
CA ILE A 246 2.52 11.23 21.69
C ILE A 246 3.54 11.23 20.56
N LYS A 247 4.34 10.16 20.48
CA LYS A 247 5.22 9.91 19.34
C LYS A 247 4.62 8.82 18.47
N LEU A 248 4.35 9.14 17.21
CA LEU A 248 3.99 8.16 16.19
C LEU A 248 5.25 7.66 15.50
N VAL A 249 5.53 6.38 15.64
CA VAL A 249 6.60 5.68 14.92
C VAL A 249 5.98 4.91 13.77
N ARG A 250 6.51 5.12 12.57
CA ARG A 250 6.15 4.36 11.36
C ARG A 250 7.39 3.69 10.79
N ILE A 251 7.32 2.38 10.60
CA ILE A 251 8.31 1.60 9.87
C ILE A 251 7.73 1.25 8.50
N THR A 252 8.45 1.53 7.43
CA THR A 252 8.08 1.16 6.05
C THR A 252 9.20 0.32 5.44
N VAL A 253 8.87 -0.90 5.02
CA VAL A 253 9.84 -1.79 4.35
C VAL A 253 9.57 -1.81 2.86
N ARG A 254 10.59 -1.51 2.08
CA ARG A 254 10.51 -1.28 0.62
C ARG A 254 11.56 -2.07 -0.14
N ASP A 255 11.37 -2.10 -1.44
CA ASP A 255 12.39 -2.53 -2.39
C ASP A 255 13.58 -1.56 -2.40
N THR A 256 14.79 -2.11 -2.50
CA THR A 256 16.03 -1.31 -2.51
C THR A 256 16.21 -0.48 -3.77
N VAL A 257 15.63 -0.93 -4.90
CA VAL A 257 15.73 -0.26 -6.20
C VAL A 257 14.47 0.56 -6.48
N THR A 258 13.30 -0.05 -6.31
CA THR A 258 12.00 0.58 -6.62
C THR A 258 11.32 1.06 -5.34
N THR A 259 11.69 2.25 -4.86
CA THR A 259 11.23 2.79 -3.57
C THR A 259 9.72 3.04 -3.48
N SER A 260 8.98 2.99 -4.59
CA SER A 260 7.51 3.00 -4.59
C SER A 260 6.88 1.64 -4.24
N LYS A 261 7.65 0.55 -4.32
CA LYS A 261 7.21 -0.81 -3.98
C LYS A 261 7.39 -1.05 -2.47
N VAL A 262 6.28 -0.99 -1.75
CA VAL A 262 6.20 -1.25 -0.31
C VAL A 262 5.80 -2.71 -0.08
N TYR A 263 6.54 -3.41 0.78
CA TYR A 263 6.26 -4.78 1.19
C TYR A 263 5.46 -4.84 2.50
N ALA A 264 5.78 -3.96 3.45
CA ALA A 264 5.09 -3.86 4.73
C ALA A 264 5.15 -2.42 5.28
N THR A 265 4.19 -2.09 6.14
CA THR A 265 4.19 -0.84 6.91
C THR A 265 3.58 -1.13 8.28
N GLU A 266 4.24 -0.64 9.32
CA GLU A 266 3.78 -0.74 10.70
C GLU A 266 3.80 0.63 11.35
N ASP A 267 2.75 0.91 12.12
CA ASP A 267 2.56 2.15 12.85
C ASP A 267 2.34 1.84 14.32
N SER A 268 2.96 2.62 15.21
CA SER A 268 2.77 2.52 16.64
C SER A 268 2.80 3.90 17.27
N ALA A 269 1.94 4.11 18.27
CA ALA A 269 1.90 5.31 19.08
C ALA A 269 2.54 5.04 20.44
N PHE A 270 3.39 5.95 20.88
CA PHE A 270 4.03 5.91 22.17
C PHE A 270 3.57 7.12 22.97
N ASP A 271 3.17 6.90 24.22
CA ASP A 271 2.78 7.95 25.16
C ASP A 271 3.74 7.92 26.36
N GLU A 272 4.05 9.10 26.89
CA GLU A 272 4.92 9.29 28.04
C GLU A 272 4.42 8.54 29.27
N THR A 273 3.09 8.42 29.44
CA THR A 273 2.50 7.74 30.60
C THR A 273 2.68 6.23 30.59
N THR A 274 3.05 5.65 29.45
CA THR A 274 3.11 4.18 29.25
C THR A 274 4.52 3.63 29.20
N GLY A 275 5.56 4.48 29.19
CA GLY A 275 6.95 4.06 29.03
C GLY A 275 7.79 4.17 30.30
N THR A 276 8.16 3.03 30.88
CA THR A 276 9.20 2.87 31.92
C THR A 276 10.59 2.77 31.33
#